data_AF-A0A2K2VQ52-F1
#
_entry.id   AF-A0A2K2VQ52-F1
#
_cell.length_a   1.000
_cell.length_b   1.000
_cell.length_c   1.000
_cell.angle_alpha   90.00
_cell.angle_beta   90.00
_cell.angle_gamma   90.00
#
_symmetry.space_group_name_H-M   'P 1'
#
loop_
_entity.id
_entity.type
_entity.pdbx_description
1 polymer ?
#
loop_
_entity_poly.entity_id
_entity_poly.type
_entity_poly.pdbx_seq_one_letter_code
_entity_poly.pdbx_strand_id
1 'polypeptide(L)'
;MNLFKLFLLLFITVTVSFADGKDLAKSLGLNPSSKAIKQWERVFEKEDKMAKLGIDKLSGSDKEALKKYLIKHAADSDQPAAAGI
;
A
#
# COMPACT_ATOMS: atom_id res chain seq x y z
N MET A 1 -31.83 34.79 -10.95
CA MET A 1 -30.53 34.14 -10.63
C MET A 1 -30.76 32.64 -10.74
N ASN A 2 -30.29 32.05 -11.84
CA ASN A 2 -30.87 30.81 -12.39
C ASN A 2 -30.40 29.56 -11.64
N LEU A 3 -31.34 28.62 -11.45
CA LEU A 3 -31.17 27.28 -10.87
C LEU A 3 -29.95 26.51 -11.44
N PHE A 4 -29.56 26.84 -12.68
CA PHE A 4 -28.34 26.35 -13.36
C PHE A 4 -27.02 26.69 -12.65
N LYS A 5 -26.96 27.73 -11.82
CA LYS A 5 -25.76 28.06 -11.03
C LYS A 5 -25.59 27.17 -9.80
N LEU A 6 -26.64 26.46 -9.36
CA LEU A 6 -26.60 25.59 -8.19
C LEU A 6 -26.00 24.21 -8.52
N PHE A 7 -26.06 23.77 -9.78
CA PHE A 7 -25.48 22.50 -10.22
C PHE A 7 -23.96 22.57 -10.48
N LEU A 8 -23.36 23.76 -10.57
CA LEU A 8 -21.93 23.91 -10.88
C LEU A 8 -21.02 23.73 -9.64
N LEU A 9 -21.59 23.53 -8.44
CA LEU A 9 -20.84 23.47 -7.18
C LEU A 9 -20.64 22.06 -6.61
N LEU A 10 -21.04 20.99 -7.33
CA LEU A 10 -21.01 19.62 -6.81
C LEU A 10 -20.06 18.68 -7.57
N PHE A 11 -18.88 19.15 -7.97
CA PHE A 11 -17.75 18.26 -8.23
C PHE A 11 -16.81 18.31 -7.02
N ILE A 12 -17.27 17.71 -5.91
CA ILE A 12 -16.35 17.33 -4.83
C ILE A 12 -15.56 16.16 -5.37
N THR A 13 -14.42 16.45 -5.99
CA THR A 13 -13.40 15.44 -6.28
C THR A 13 -12.90 14.96 -4.92
N VAL A 14 -13.44 13.84 -4.45
CA VAL A 14 -12.88 13.12 -3.29
C VAL A 14 -11.51 12.62 -3.73
N THR A 15 -10.48 13.41 -3.48
CA THR A 15 -9.09 12.97 -3.61
C THR A 15 -8.82 12.02 -2.45
N VAL A 16 -9.07 10.74 -2.67
CA VAL A 16 -8.65 9.69 -1.73
C VAL A 16 -7.13 9.75 -1.67
N SER A 17 -6.62 10.31 -0.57
CA SER A 17 -5.18 10.35 -0.29
C SER A 17 -4.78 8.97 0.22
N PHE A 18 -4.32 8.12 -0.69
CA PHE A 18 -3.75 6.82 -0.33
C PHE A 18 -2.38 7.03 0.29
N ALA A 19 -2.09 6.33 1.40
CA ALA A 19 -0.75 6.31 1.94
C ALA A 19 0.19 5.64 0.93
N ASP A 20 1.37 6.22 0.70
CA ASP A 20 2.36 5.64 -0.19
C ASP A 20 2.85 4.30 0.39
N GLY A 21 2.92 3.26 -0.46
CA GLY A 21 3.33 1.92 -0.04
C GLY A 21 4.73 1.87 0.59
N LYS A 22 5.63 2.78 0.21
CA LYS A 22 6.94 2.95 0.82
C LYS A 22 6.85 3.47 2.24
N ASP A 23 6.01 4.47 2.48
CA ASP A 23 5.83 5.07 3.81
C ASP A 23 5.14 4.07 4.75
N LEU A 24 4.20 3.27 4.23
CA LEU A 24 3.60 2.15 4.95
C LEU A 24 4.63 1.07 5.31
N ALA A 25 5.51 0.69 4.38
CA ALA A 25 6.57 -0.28 4.66
C ALA A 25 7.53 0.25 5.74
N LYS A 26 7.88 1.54 5.67
CA LYS A 26 8.73 2.20 6.67
C LYS A 26 8.06 2.25 8.05
N SER A 27 6.77 2.62 8.12
CA SER A 27 6.05 2.73 9.40
C SER A 27 5.88 1.38 10.09
N LEU A 28 5.76 0.30 9.31
CA LEU A 28 5.68 -1.08 9.80
C LEU A 28 7.05 -1.75 9.99
N GLY A 29 8.16 -1.07 9.68
CA GLY A 29 9.51 -1.65 9.77
C GLY A 29 9.75 -2.81 8.81
N LEU A 30 9.07 -2.83 7.67
CA LEU A 30 9.17 -3.89 6.67
C LEU A 30 10.23 -3.55 5.63
N ASN A 31 11.27 -4.38 5.55
CA ASN A 31 12.25 -4.32 4.47
C ASN A 31 11.73 -5.13 3.24
N PRO A 32 11.44 -4.49 2.09
CA PRO A 32 10.94 -5.19 0.90
C PRO A 32 11.85 -6.32 0.42
N SER A 33 13.17 -6.17 0.52
CA SER A 33 14.14 -7.17 0.07
C SER A 33 14.43 -8.26 1.09
N SER A 34 13.73 -8.27 2.24
CA SER A 34 13.81 -9.38 3.20
C SER A 34 13.13 -10.67 2.73
N LYS A 35 12.34 -10.61 1.66
CA LYS A 35 11.56 -11.73 1.13
C LYS A 35 11.49 -11.68 -0.39
N ALA A 36 11.32 -12.85 -0.99
CA ALA A 36 10.98 -12.99 -2.41
C ALA A 36 9.51 -12.60 -2.68
N ILE A 37 9.16 -12.30 -3.94
CA ILE A 37 7.81 -11.95 -4.39
C ILE A 37 6.79 -12.96 -3.87
N LYS A 38 7.01 -14.26 -4.11
CA LYS A 38 6.10 -15.35 -3.69
C LYS A 38 5.93 -15.43 -2.18
N GLN A 39 6.94 -15.03 -1.41
CA GLN A 39 6.85 -15.00 0.04
C GLN A 39 6.02 -13.81 0.53
N TRP A 40 6.14 -12.65 -0.12
CA TRP A 40 5.26 -11.51 0.14
C TRP A 40 3.81 -11.81 -0.23
N GLU A 41 3.54 -12.38 -1.40
CA GLU A 41 2.19 -12.79 -1.79
C GLU A 41 1.53 -13.68 -0.72
N ARG A 42 2.26 -14.69 -0.23
CA ARG A 42 1.79 -15.60 0.82
C ARG A 42 1.52 -14.90 2.16
N VAL A 43 2.18 -13.77 2.46
CA VAL A 43 1.85 -12.96 3.64
C VAL A 43 0.46 -12.37 3.47
N PHE A 44 0.14 -11.80 2.31
CA PHE A 44 -1.17 -11.17 2.05
C PHE A 44 -2.32 -12.16 1.86
N GLU A 45 -2.02 -13.43 1.58
CA GLU A 45 -3.02 -14.51 1.51
C GLU A 45 -3.48 -15.03 2.88
N LYS A 46 -2.74 -14.71 3.96
CA LYS A 46 -2.97 -15.29 5.28
C LYS A 46 -3.12 -14.22 6.35
N GLU A 47 -4.29 -14.18 6.99
CA GLU A 47 -4.59 -13.22 8.07
C GLU A 47 -3.59 -13.29 9.22
N ASP A 48 -3.21 -14.51 9.65
CA ASP A 48 -2.24 -14.69 10.74
C ASP A 48 -0.86 -14.09 10.42
N LYS A 49 -0.47 -14.09 9.14
CA LYS A 49 0.80 -13.52 8.68
C LYS A 49 0.74 -12.00 8.56
N MET A 50 -0.38 -11.48 8.08
CA MET A 50 -0.62 -10.03 8.08
C MET A 50 -0.61 -9.49 9.52
N ALA A 51 -1.26 -10.17 10.45
CA ALA A 51 -1.33 -9.79 11.86
C ALA A 51 0.05 -9.74 12.53
N LYS A 52 0.92 -10.72 12.25
CA LYS A 52 2.31 -10.74 12.75
C LYS A 52 3.14 -9.52 12.32
N LEU A 53 2.75 -8.85 11.24
CA LEU A 53 3.44 -7.71 10.66
C LEU A 53 2.66 -6.39 10.82
N GLY A 54 1.52 -6.40 11.52
CA GLY A 54 0.66 -5.22 11.69
C GLY A 54 -0.07 -4.78 10.42
N ILE A 55 -0.02 -5.57 9.34
CA ILE A 55 -0.66 -5.28 8.06
C ILE A 55 -2.18 -5.43 8.16
N ASP A 56 -2.67 -6.30 9.05
CA ASP A 56 -4.09 -6.56 9.30
C ASP A 56 -4.88 -5.29 9.68
N LYS A 57 -4.21 -4.36 10.39
CA LYS A 57 -4.77 -3.08 10.86
C LYS A 57 -4.92 -2.03 9.77
N LEU A 58 -4.31 -2.24 8.60
CA LEU A 58 -4.40 -1.32 7.48
C LEU A 58 -5.77 -1.41 6.78
N SER A 59 -6.19 -0.29 6.18
CA SER A 59 -7.34 -0.27 5.28
C SER A 59 -7.11 -1.17 4.06
N GLY A 60 -8.17 -1.57 3.36
CA GLY A 60 -8.04 -2.41 2.16
C GLY A 60 -7.13 -1.79 1.09
N SER A 61 -7.23 -0.47 0.90
CA SER A 61 -6.39 0.26 -0.06
C SER A 61 -4.95 0.38 0.38
N ASP A 62 -4.69 0.59 1.68
CA ASP A 62 -3.31 0.66 2.20
C ASP A 62 -2.63 -0.72 2.13
N LYS A 63 -3.38 -1.80 2.37
CA LYS A 63 -2.90 -3.17 2.14
C LYS A 63 -2.47 -3.36 0.68
N GLU A 64 -3.26 -2.88 -0.27
CA GLU A 64 -2.95 -2.99 -1.69
C GLU A 64 -1.73 -2.14 -2.08
N ALA A 65 -1.64 -0.90 -1.60
CA ALA A 65 -0.51 -0.01 -1.82
C ALA A 65 0.80 -0.61 -1.27
N LEU A 66 0.75 -1.10 -0.03
CA LEU A 66 1.87 -1.79 0.61
C LEU A 66 2.26 -3.06 -0.17
N LYS A 67 1.30 -3.90 -0.58
CA LYS A 67 1.56 -5.12 -1.34
C LYS A 67 2.29 -4.81 -2.65
N LYS A 68 1.82 -3.81 -3.40
CA LYS A 68 2.46 -3.38 -4.66
C LYS A 68 3.90 -2.95 -4.42
N TYR A 69 4.14 -2.16 -3.37
CA TYR A 69 5.49 -1.70 -3.02
C TYR A 69 6.42 -2.86 -2.64
N LEU A 70 5.98 -3.74 -1.74
CA LEU A 70 6.77 -4.88 -1.27
C LEU A 70 7.13 -5.87 -2.39
N ILE A 71 6.19 -6.14 -3.31
CA ILE A 71 6.44 -7.02 -4.46
C ILE A 71 7.39 -6.36 -5.47
N LYS A 72 7.18 -5.07 -5.78
CA LYS A 72 8.03 -4.33 -6.74
C LYS A 72 9.49 -4.27 -6.28
N HIS A 73 9.73 -4.24 -4.98
CA HIS A 73 11.05 -4.12 -4.37
C HIS A 73 11.52 -5.38 -3.63
N ALA A 74 10.87 -6.53 -3.91
CA ALA A 74 11.24 -7.82 -3.37
C ALA A 74 12.68 -8.23 -3.73
N ALA A 75 13.22 -9.23 -3.02
CA ALA A 75 14.60 -9.69 -3.20
C ALA A 75 14.90 -10.20 -4.63
N ASP A 76 13.91 -10.80 -5.27
CA ASP A 76 13.96 -11.39 -6.62
C ASP A 76 13.19 -10.56 -7.66
N SER A 77 12.91 -9.28 -7.38
CA SER A 77 12.33 -8.37 -8.37
C SER A 77 13.42 -7.75 -9.26
N ASP A 78 13.00 -7.10 -10.35
CA ASP A 78 13.91 -6.34 -11.22
C ASP A 78 14.43 -5.05 -10.56
N GLN A 79 13.82 -4.62 -9.45
CA GLN A 79 14.12 -3.37 -8.74
C GLN A 79 14.16 -3.60 -7.21
N PRO A 80 15.00 -4.52 -6.71
CA PRO A 80 15.06 -4.81 -5.28
C PRO A 80 15.40 -3.54 -4.51
N ALA A 81 14.82 -3.37 -3.32
CA ALA A 81 15.28 -2.32 -2.42
C ALA A 81 16.77 -2.55 -2.10
N ALA A 82 17.55 -1.47 -2.05
CA ALA A 82 18.94 -1.57 -1.65
C ALA A 82 19.03 -2.17 -0.23
N ALA A 83 19.96 -3.09 -0.02
CA ALA A 83 20.25 -3.62 1.31
C ALA A 83 20.82 -2.50 2.18
N GLY A 84 19.98 -1.80 2.94
CA GLY A 84 20.43 -0.70 3.80
C GLY A 84 19.37 0.29 4.23
N ILE A 85 18.16 -0.18 4.57
CA ILE A 85 17.29 0.57 5.48
C ILE A 85 17.65 0.19 6.91
#